data_AF-A0A1L5KR01-F1
#
_entry.id   AF-A0A1L5KR01-F1
#
_cell.length_a   1.000
_cell.length_b   1.000
_cell.length_c   1.000
_cell.angle_alpha   90.00
_cell.angle_beta   90.00
_cell.angle_gamma   90.00
#
_symmetry.space_group_name_H-M   'P 1'
#
loop_
_entity.id
_entity.type
_entity.pdbx_description
1 polymer ?
#
loop_
_entity_poly.entity_id
_entity_poly.type
_entity_poly.pdbx_seq_one_letter_code
_entity_poly.pdbx_strand_id
1 'polypeptide(L)'
;MANYPLVVGANMPELREDDVRYMHPYFNLANHELMVDRIVEEFAWANVTREEAETAVKAAYAEDKVFKHDVQQEGLTALAYMKEHNCRGIVLAGRPYHIDPEINHGIPETICSLGMVVLSEDSICELQPGEKLNLTEFLSEGEADPRFKNAAGFRHVGDRTVTKMPLRVTNQWAYHSRLYAAAHFVASYPGLELVQLNSFGCGLDAITTDQVAEILADKADVYTLLKIDEVSNLGAA
;
A
#
# COMPACT_ATOMS: atom_id res chain seq x y z
N MET A 1 -20.90 -6.67 -8.75
CA MET A 1 -19.79 -7.59 -9.04
C MET A 1 -20.08 -8.87 -8.28
N ALA A 2 -20.16 -10.03 -8.93
CA ALA A 2 -20.28 -11.29 -8.20
C ALA A 2 -18.96 -11.47 -7.44
N ASN A 3 -19.01 -11.48 -6.11
CA ASN A 3 -17.80 -11.63 -5.30
C ASN A 3 -17.20 -13.02 -5.58
N TYR A 4 -15.87 -13.11 -5.66
CA TYR A 4 -15.14 -14.37 -5.88
C TYR A 4 -15.68 -15.56 -5.08
N PRO A 5 -16.10 -15.43 -3.80
CA PRO A 5 -16.71 -16.53 -3.07
C PRO A 5 -17.97 -17.13 -3.71
N LEU A 6 -18.81 -16.32 -4.35
CA LEU A 6 -19.99 -16.81 -5.06
C LEU A 6 -19.60 -17.64 -6.29
N VAL A 7 -18.55 -17.22 -7.00
CA VAL A 7 -18.02 -17.96 -8.16
C VAL A 7 -17.41 -19.28 -7.71
N VAL A 8 -16.62 -19.25 -6.63
CA VAL A 8 -15.99 -20.45 -6.06
C VAL A 8 -17.07 -21.45 -5.59
N GLY A 9 -18.05 -21.01 -4.81
CA GLY A 9 -19.16 -21.88 -4.38
C GLY A 9 -20.05 -22.38 -5.54
N ALA A 10 -20.13 -21.63 -6.65
CA ALA A 10 -20.84 -22.08 -7.85
C ALA A 10 -20.07 -23.15 -8.64
N ASN A 11 -18.73 -23.11 -8.63
CA ASN A 11 -17.89 -23.92 -9.51
C ASN A 11 -17.14 -25.09 -8.83
N MET A 12 -17.07 -25.12 -7.50
CA MET A 12 -16.44 -26.22 -6.73
C MET A 12 -17.52 -27.07 -6.04
N PRO A 13 -17.89 -28.24 -6.60
CA PRO A 13 -18.93 -29.11 -6.05
C PRO A 13 -18.62 -29.61 -4.63
N GLU A 14 -17.34 -29.80 -4.31
CA GLU A 14 -16.84 -30.27 -3.01
C GLU A 14 -17.26 -29.35 -1.86
N LEU A 15 -17.49 -28.07 -2.14
CA LEU A 15 -17.97 -27.09 -1.16
C LEU A 15 -19.45 -27.27 -0.78
N ARG A 16 -20.15 -28.22 -1.41
CA ARG A 16 -21.56 -28.56 -1.14
C ARG A 16 -21.72 -29.87 -0.38
N GLU A 17 -20.62 -30.51 0.00
CA GLU A 17 -20.63 -31.72 0.84
C GLU A 17 -21.14 -31.37 2.26
N ASP A 18 -21.85 -32.30 2.90
CA ASP A 18 -22.57 -32.06 4.17
C ASP A 18 -21.64 -31.70 5.35
N ASP A 19 -20.37 -32.07 5.27
CA ASP A 19 -19.33 -31.78 6.26
C ASP A 19 -18.61 -30.44 6.02
N VAL A 20 -18.92 -29.75 4.92
CA VAL A 20 -18.29 -28.47 4.56
C VAL A 20 -19.22 -27.29 4.80
N ARG A 21 -18.87 -26.43 5.75
CA ARG A 21 -19.54 -25.14 5.97
C ARG A 21 -18.85 -24.04 5.18
N TYR A 22 -19.23 -23.85 3.93
CA TYR A 22 -18.71 -22.76 3.10
C TYR A 22 -19.28 -21.39 3.55
N MET A 23 -18.44 -20.54 4.11
CA MET A 23 -18.82 -19.22 4.62
C MET A 23 -18.29 -18.11 3.71
N HIS A 24 -19.12 -17.09 3.43
CA HIS A 24 -18.71 -15.88 2.72
C HIS A 24 -19.34 -14.61 3.33
N PRO A 25 -19.12 -14.38 4.65
CA PRO A 25 -19.67 -13.24 5.35
C PRO A 25 -19.10 -11.92 4.82
N TYR A 26 -19.87 -10.85 4.94
CA TYR A 26 -19.41 -9.51 4.63
C TYR A 26 -19.07 -8.76 5.92
N PHE A 27 -17.78 -8.49 6.13
CA PHE A 27 -17.29 -7.67 7.25
C PHE A 27 -16.94 -6.27 6.77
N ASN A 28 -17.53 -5.26 7.41
CA ASN A 28 -17.15 -3.87 7.18
C ASN A 28 -15.97 -3.48 8.07
N LEU A 29 -14.75 -3.50 7.51
CA LEU A 29 -13.52 -3.13 8.23
C LEU A 29 -13.46 -1.66 8.65
N ALA A 30 -14.34 -0.80 8.13
CA ALA A 30 -14.37 0.62 8.49
C ALA A 30 -15.23 0.91 9.74
N ASN A 31 -16.08 -0.03 10.17
CA ASN A 31 -16.94 0.16 11.33
C ASN A 31 -16.69 -0.94 12.37
N HIS A 32 -15.91 -0.59 13.39
CA HIS A 32 -15.45 -1.54 14.41
C HIS A 32 -16.58 -2.05 15.29
N GLU A 33 -17.60 -1.23 15.56
CA GLU A 33 -18.74 -1.61 16.42
C GLU A 33 -19.61 -2.65 15.72
N LEU A 34 -19.94 -2.42 14.46
CA LEU A 34 -20.72 -3.37 13.66
C LEU A 34 -19.98 -4.68 13.40
N MET A 35 -18.64 -4.67 13.48
CA MET A 35 -17.84 -5.88 13.29
C MET A 35 -18.07 -6.91 14.39
N VAL A 36 -18.19 -6.48 15.65
CA VAL A 36 -18.47 -7.37 16.78
C VAL A 36 -19.81 -8.06 16.59
N ASP A 37 -20.86 -7.29 16.28
CA ASP A 37 -22.20 -7.81 16.08
C ASP A 37 -22.23 -8.84 14.93
N ARG A 38 -21.56 -8.53 13.81
CA ARG A 38 -21.45 -9.42 12.67
C ARG A 38 -20.68 -10.70 12.99
N ILE A 39 -19.59 -10.63 13.75
CA ILE A 39 -18.82 -11.83 14.12
C ILE A 39 -19.68 -12.75 14.99
N VAL A 40 -20.40 -12.21 15.98
CA VAL A 40 -21.29 -13.01 16.83
C VAL A 40 -22.40 -13.67 16.00
N GLU A 41 -22.98 -12.95 15.04
CA GLU A 41 -24.01 -13.46 14.13
C GLU A 41 -23.47 -14.59 13.23
N GLU A 42 -22.39 -14.32 12.49
CA GLU A 42 -21.84 -15.24 11.48
C GLU A 42 -21.20 -16.49 12.12
N PHE A 43 -20.66 -16.37 13.33
CA PHE A 43 -20.05 -17.47 14.08
C PHE A 43 -20.94 -18.01 15.21
N ALA A 44 -22.24 -17.72 15.20
CA ALA A 44 -23.19 -18.27 16.18
C ALA A 44 -23.18 -19.80 16.20
N TRP A 45 -22.95 -20.46 15.05
CA TRP A 45 -22.83 -21.91 14.94
C TRP A 45 -21.63 -22.49 15.71
N ALA A 46 -20.61 -21.66 16.00
CA ALA A 46 -19.45 -22.01 16.80
C ALA A 46 -19.57 -21.53 18.25
N ASN A 47 -20.73 -21.00 18.65
CA ASN A 47 -21.01 -20.43 19.98
C ASN A 47 -20.06 -19.29 20.38
N VAL A 48 -19.58 -18.50 19.42
CA VAL A 48 -18.74 -17.32 19.70
C VAL A 48 -19.55 -16.30 20.52
N THR A 49 -18.99 -15.90 21.65
CA THR A 49 -19.60 -14.91 22.54
C THR A 49 -19.25 -13.48 22.12
N ARG A 50 -20.07 -12.51 22.56
CA ARG A 50 -19.77 -11.08 22.35
C ARG A 50 -18.44 -10.68 22.97
N GLU A 51 -18.11 -11.17 24.16
CA GLU A 51 -16.86 -10.84 24.86
C GLU A 51 -15.63 -11.34 24.09
N GLU A 52 -15.70 -12.56 23.54
CA GLU A 52 -14.64 -13.11 22.67
C GLU A 52 -14.50 -12.29 21.39
N ALA A 53 -15.62 -11.92 20.75
CA ALA A 53 -15.61 -11.10 19.55
C ALA A 53 -15.03 -9.71 19.80
N GLU A 54 -15.41 -9.04 20.89
CA GLU A 54 -14.86 -7.72 21.27
C GLU A 54 -13.36 -7.78 21.52
N THR A 55 -12.91 -8.82 22.23
CA THR A 55 -11.48 -9.05 22.51
C THR A 55 -10.70 -9.27 21.21
N ALA A 56 -11.21 -10.13 20.32
CA ALA A 56 -10.59 -10.42 19.04
C ALA A 56 -10.53 -9.19 18.13
N VAL A 57 -11.63 -8.44 18.02
CA VAL A 57 -11.70 -7.21 17.21
C VAL A 57 -10.74 -6.15 17.73
N LYS A 58 -10.69 -5.95 19.06
CA LYS A 58 -9.74 -5.01 19.67
C LYS A 58 -8.29 -5.40 19.39
N ALA A 59 -7.95 -6.68 19.51
CA ALA A 59 -6.62 -7.18 19.21
C ALA A 59 -6.27 -6.98 17.72
N ALA A 60 -7.19 -7.31 16.81
CA ALA A 60 -6.99 -7.15 15.36
C ALA A 60 -6.70 -5.68 14.97
N TYR A 61 -7.45 -4.72 15.48
CA TYR A 61 -7.19 -3.30 15.19
C TYR A 61 -5.99 -2.71 15.92
N ALA A 62 -5.57 -3.29 17.05
CA ALA A 62 -4.31 -2.93 17.66
C ALA A 62 -3.14 -3.38 16.77
N GLU A 63 -3.20 -4.61 16.27
CA GLU A 63 -2.19 -5.18 15.38
C GLU A 63 -2.16 -4.46 14.01
N ASP A 64 -3.31 -4.13 13.41
CA ASP A 64 -3.38 -3.37 12.15
C ASP A 64 -2.62 -2.02 12.23
N LYS A 65 -2.66 -1.36 13.40
CA LYS A 65 -1.89 -0.13 13.63
C LYS A 65 -0.40 -0.39 13.72
N VAL A 66 0.01 -1.46 14.39
CA VAL A 66 1.42 -1.88 14.49
C VAL A 66 1.94 -2.25 13.11
N PHE A 67 1.22 -3.09 12.38
CA PHE A 67 1.54 -3.47 11.00
C PHE A 67 1.74 -2.27 10.08
N LYS A 68 0.80 -1.30 10.07
CA LYS A 68 0.95 -0.08 9.26
C LYS A 68 2.15 0.77 9.67
N HIS A 69 2.43 0.83 10.98
CA HIS A 69 3.61 1.51 11.49
C HIS A 69 4.89 0.83 11.03
N ASP A 70 4.96 -0.50 11.12
CA ASP A 70 6.13 -1.29 10.73
C ASP A 70 6.40 -1.15 9.23
N VAL A 71 5.37 -1.21 8.39
CA VAL A 71 5.47 -0.97 6.94
C VAL A 71 6.01 0.44 6.65
N GLN A 72 5.55 1.45 7.39
CA GLN A 72 6.07 2.81 7.26
C GLN A 72 7.54 2.91 7.71
N GLN A 73 7.91 2.27 8.82
CA GLN A 73 9.30 2.27 9.30
C GLN A 73 10.23 1.57 8.31
N GLU A 74 9.79 0.47 7.70
CA GLU A 74 10.56 -0.23 6.67
C GLU A 74 10.75 0.66 5.43
N GLY A 75 9.73 1.43 5.05
CA GLY A 75 9.87 2.46 4.01
C GLY A 75 10.93 3.51 4.33
N LEU A 76 10.97 4.01 5.58
CA LEU A 76 12.00 4.95 6.01
C LEU A 76 13.40 4.33 6.03
N THR A 77 13.52 3.08 6.49
CA THR A 77 14.77 2.30 6.44
C THR A 77 15.26 2.13 5.01
N ALA A 78 14.37 1.79 4.08
CA ALA A 78 14.69 1.66 2.66
C ALA A 78 15.19 2.99 2.04
N LEU A 79 14.52 4.11 2.36
CA LEU A 79 14.96 5.44 1.92
C LEU A 79 16.31 5.85 2.53
N ALA A 80 16.56 5.49 3.78
CA ALA A 80 17.85 5.68 4.44
C ALA A 80 18.95 4.90 3.73
N TYR A 81 18.71 3.62 3.45
CA TYR A 81 19.62 2.75 2.71
C TYR A 81 19.96 3.34 1.32
N MET A 82 18.95 3.84 0.59
CA MET A 82 19.16 4.51 -0.69
C MET A 82 20.13 5.70 -0.57
N LYS A 83 19.94 6.54 0.46
CA LYS A 83 20.78 7.72 0.72
C LYS A 83 22.21 7.31 1.09
N GLU A 84 22.37 6.33 1.97
CA GLU A 84 23.68 5.87 2.47
C GLU A 84 24.51 5.15 1.39
N HIS A 85 23.85 4.38 0.52
CA HIS A 85 24.51 3.59 -0.51
C HIS A 85 24.51 4.26 -1.89
N ASN A 86 23.97 5.47 -2.00
CA ASN A 86 23.84 6.23 -3.25
C ASN A 86 23.23 5.38 -4.40
N CYS A 87 22.18 4.62 -4.07
CA CYS A 87 21.47 3.77 -5.02
C CYS A 87 20.06 4.30 -5.29
N ARG A 88 19.47 3.86 -6.41
CA ARG A 88 18.11 4.24 -6.80
C ARG A 88 17.09 3.32 -6.14
N GLY A 89 15.87 3.82 -6.00
CA GLY A 89 14.74 3.07 -5.50
C GLY A 89 13.62 3.00 -6.52
N ILE A 90 12.88 1.90 -6.50
CA ILE A 90 11.64 1.73 -7.25
C ILE A 90 10.53 1.47 -6.23
N VAL A 91 9.50 2.33 -6.27
CA VAL A 91 8.21 2.07 -5.66
C VAL A 91 7.45 1.16 -6.59
N LEU A 92 7.34 -0.11 -6.22
CA LEU A 92 6.58 -1.10 -6.96
C LEU A 92 5.15 -1.09 -6.45
N ALA A 93 4.28 -0.40 -7.17
CA ALA A 93 2.90 -0.19 -6.75
C ALA A 93 1.95 -1.12 -7.50
N GLY A 94 1.04 -1.77 -6.78
CA GLY A 94 0.18 -2.79 -7.38
C GLY A 94 -1.02 -3.12 -6.52
N ARG A 95 -1.89 -4.00 -7.00
CA ARG A 95 -2.99 -4.55 -6.18
C ARG A 95 -2.42 -5.51 -5.15
N PRO A 96 -3.14 -5.78 -4.04
CA PRO A 96 -2.65 -6.66 -2.98
C PRO A 96 -2.20 -8.05 -3.47
N TYR A 97 -2.84 -8.59 -4.50
CA TYR A 97 -2.46 -9.90 -5.06
C TYR A 97 -1.14 -9.90 -5.84
N HIS A 98 -0.63 -8.75 -6.28
CA HIS A 98 0.69 -8.67 -6.91
C HIS A 98 1.84 -8.87 -5.91
N ILE A 99 1.58 -9.02 -4.61
CA ILE A 99 2.61 -9.43 -3.65
C ILE A 99 2.90 -10.93 -3.73
N ASP A 100 1.96 -11.71 -4.28
CA ASP A 100 2.09 -13.15 -4.37
C ASP A 100 3.27 -13.52 -5.30
N PRO A 101 4.21 -14.38 -4.85
CA PRO A 101 5.37 -14.78 -5.65
C PRO A 101 5.02 -15.45 -6.99
N GLU A 102 3.88 -16.12 -7.08
CA GLU A 102 3.42 -16.76 -8.33
C GLU A 102 2.88 -15.73 -9.33
N ILE A 103 2.42 -14.58 -8.83
CA ILE A 103 1.87 -13.47 -9.65
C ILE A 103 2.94 -12.44 -10.01
N ASN A 104 3.84 -12.13 -9.08
CA ASN A 104 4.79 -11.02 -9.22
C ASN A 104 5.96 -11.35 -10.16
N HIS A 105 6.10 -12.63 -10.54
CA HIS A 105 7.09 -13.15 -11.49
C HIS A 105 8.55 -12.74 -11.17
N GLY A 106 8.89 -12.58 -9.89
CA GLY A 106 10.25 -12.23 -9.48
C GLY A 106 10.66 -10.79 -9.83
N ILE A 107 9.70 -9.91 -10.14
CA ILE A 107 9.97 -8.50 -10.48
C ILE A 107 10.70 -7.78 -9.34
N PRO A 108 10.27 -7.88 -8.06
CA PRO A 108 11.00 -7.25 -6.96
C PRO A 108 12.47 -7.71 -6.88
N GLU A 109 12.70 -9.02 -6.98
CA GLU A 109 14.02 -9.64 -6.91
C GLU A 109 14.90 -9.20 -8.07
N THR A 110 14.32 -9.09 -9.26
CA THR A 110 15.01 -8.59 -10.46
C THR A 110 15.46 -7.14 -10.25
N ILE A 111 14.59 -6.28 -9.72
CA ILE A 111 14.94 -4.89 -9.40
C ILE A 111 16.09 -4.83 -8.39
N CYS A 112 16.02 -5.64 -7.32
CA CYS A 112 17.09 -5.74 -6.33
C CYS A 112 18.41 -6.23 -6.93
N SER A 113 18.36 -7.22 -7.84
CA SER A 113 19.55 -7.75 -8.53
C SER A 113 20.25 -6.71 -9.41
N LEU A 114 19.51 -5.71 -9.89
CA LEU A 114 20.03 -4.57 -10.63
C LEU A 114 20.61 -3.47 -9.72
N GLY A 115 20.67 -3.69 -8.41
CA GLY A 115 21.27 -2.78 -7.43
C GLY A 115 20.34 -1.67 -6.94
N MET A 116 19.03 -1.82 -7.13
CA MET A 116 18.02 -0.86 -6.69
C MET A 116 17.29 -1.34 -5.44
N VAL A 117 16.72 -0.42 -4.68
CA VAL A 117 15.87 -0.72 -3.52
C VAL A 117 14.41 -0.80 -3.97
N VAL A 118 13.66 -1.78 -3.49
CA VAL A 118 12.22 -1.89 -3.76
C VAL A 118 11.43 -1.41 -2.55
N LEU A 119 10.45 -0.54 -2.78
CA LEU A 119 9.51 -0.04 -1.77
C LEU A 119 8.08 -0.35 -2.22
N SER A 120 7.17 -0.55 -1.28
CA SER A 120 5.73 -0.60 -1.56
C SER A 120 5.12 0.81 -1.51
N GLU A 121 4.01 1.03 -2.21
CA GLU A 121 3.29 2.31 -2.11
C GLU A 121 2.80 2.59 -0.70
N ASP A 122 2.39 1.56 0.04
CA ASP A 122 1.94 1.66 1.44
C ASP A 122 3.03 2.17 2.39
N SER A 123 4.30 1.88 2.11
CA SER A 123 5.42 2.29 2.95
C SER A 123 5.71 3.79 2.92
N ILE A 124 5.22 4.50 1.88
CA ILE A 124 5.52 5.92 1.65
C ILE A 124 4.29 6.80 1.41
N CYS A 125 3.07 6.24 1.32
CA CYS A 125 1.87 7.01 0.95
C CYS A 125 1.47 8.08 1.98
N GLU A 126 1.97 8.00 3.21
CA GLU A 126 1.74 9.01 4.26
C GLU A 126 2.78 10.14 4.25
N LEU A 127 3.83 10.03 3.44
CA LEU A 127 4.90 11.02 3.33
C LEU A 127 4.49 12.16 2.39
N GLN A 128 4.82 13.39 2.77
CA GLN A 128 4.55 14.57 1.95
C GLN A 128 5.81 15.10 1.26
N PRO A 129 5.69 15.64 0.03
CA PRO A 129 6.78 16.37 -0.59
C PRO A 129 7.34 17.48 0.30
N GLY A 130 8.67 17.55 0.37
CA GLY A 130 9.38 18.54 1.18
C GLY A 130 9.36 18.27 2.70
N GLU A 131 8.76 17.16 3.15
CA GLU A 131 8.84 16.74 4.55
C GLU A 131 10.29 16.39 4.93
N LYS A 132 10.76 16.90 6.08
CA LYS A 132 12.10 16.57 6.60
C LYS A 132 12.05 15.20 7.28
N LEU A 133 12.48 14.18 6.57
CA LEU A 133 12.36 12.78 6.99
C LEU A 133 13.41 12.32 8.02
N ASN A 134 14.53 13.06 8.17
CA ASN A 134 15.60 12.75 9.14
C ASN A 134 16.00 11.26 9.14
N LEU A 135 16.26 10.72 7.94
CA LEU A 135 16.37 9.28 7.67
C LEU A 135 17.55 8.59 8.34
N THR A 136 18.63 9.33 8.64
CA THR A 136 19.91 8.77 9.06
C THR A 136 20.49 9.54 10.24
N GLU A 137 21.31 8.88 11.06
CA GLU A 137 22.11 9.57 12.08
C GLU A 137 23.22 10.42 11.47
N PHE A 138 23.60 10.11 10.22
CA PHE A 138 24.56 10.85 9.44
C PHE A 138 23.91 12.12 8.86
N LEU A 139 24.50 13.29 9.18
CA LEU A 139 24.16 14.57 8.58
C LEU A 139 25.05 14.79 7.35
N SER A 140 24.43 15.01 6.20
CA SER A 140 25.15 15.45 5.00
C SER A 140 25.66 16.89 5.16
N GLU A 141 26.71 17.29 4.44
CA GLU A 141 27.22 18.67 4.49
C GLU A 141 26.11 19.67 4.14
N GLY A 142 25.70 20.50 5.11
CA GLY A 142 24.65 21.50 4.97
C GLY A 142 23.28 21.10 5.54
N GLU A 143 23.11 19.88 6.04
CA GLU A 143 21.87 19.39 6.65
C GLU A 143 21.76 19.83 8.12
N ALA A 144 20.64 20.44 8.51
CA ALA A 144 20.44 20.90 9.88
C ALA A 144 20.21 19.73 10.85
N ASP A 145 20.87 19.73 12.01
CA ASP A 145 20.71 18.69 13.02
C ASP A 145 19.24 18.63 13.54
N PRO A 146 18.50 17.54 13.29
CA PRO A 146 17.11 17.41 13.74
C PRO A 146 16.99 17.24 15.26
N ARG A 147 18.08 16.95 15.96
CA ARG A 147 18.13 16.90 17.43
C ARG A 147 18.35 18.27 18.06
N PHE A 148 18.66 19.30 17.26
CA PHE A 148 18.89 20.65 17.74
C PHE A 148 17.68 21.18 18.52
N LYS A 149 17.93 21.62 19.75
CA LYS A 149 16.94 22.24 20.63
C LYS A 149 17.18 23.74 20.66
N ASN A 150 16.11 24.52 20.62
CA ASN A 150 16.20 25.97 20.81
C ASN A 150 16.64 26.30 22.25
N ALA A 151 16.91 27.58 22.54
CA ALA A 151 17.34 28.04 23.87
C ALA A 151 16.34 27.70 25.00
N ALA A 152 15.07 27.44 24.66
CA ALA A 152 14.03 27.03 25.59
C ALA A 152 13.92 25.49 25.75
N GLY A 153 14.82 24.72 25.12
CA GLY A 153 14.86 23.26 25.23
C GLY A 153 13.88 22.51 24.34
N PHE A 154 13.10 23.21 23.50
CA PHE A 154 12.15 22.61 22.58
C PHE A 154 12.81 22.28 21.23
N ARG A 155 12.45 21.14 20.64
CA ARG A 155 12.74 20.87 19.22
C ARG A 155 11.86 21.76 18.36
N HIS A 156 12.46 22.38 17.34
CA HIS A 156 11.69 23.12 16.35
C HIS A 156 10.97 22.14 15.43
N VAL A 157 9.70 21.87 15.71
CA VAL A 157 8.80 21.16 14.80
C VAL A 157 8.08 22.25 14.01
N GLY A 158 8.33 22.32 12.69
CA GLY A 158 7.57 23.23 11.83
C GLY A 158 6.11 22.80 11.78
N ASP A 159 5.20 23.75 11.59
CA ASP A 159 3.80 23.43 11.35
C ASP A 159 3.67 22.58 10.08
N ARG A 160 3.04 21.40 10.18
CA ARG A 160 2.71 20.59 9.00
C ARG A 160 1.58 21.29 8.24
N THR A 161 1.89 21.91 7.11
CA THR A 161 0.86 22.35 6.16
C THR A 161 0.42 21.17 5.30
N VAL A 162 -0.79 20.67 5.55
CA VAL A 162 -1.40 19.64 4.70
C VAL A 162 -1.85 20.30 3.41
N THR A 163 -1.08 20.11 2.34
CA THR A 163 -1.41 20.63 1.01
C THR A 163 -2.22 19.58 0.28
N LYS A 164 -3.45 19.91 -0.14
CA LYS A 164 -4.28 18.97 -0.90
C LYS A 164 -3.72 18.85 -2.32
N MET A 165 -3.46 17.62 -2.76
CA MET A 165 -2.98 17.36 -4.11
C MET A 165 -4.00 17.82 -5.18
N PRO A 166 -3.55 18.45 -6.28
CA PRO A 166 -4.42 18.85 -7.38
C PRO A 166 -4.76 17.65 -8.28
N LEU A 167 -5.73 16.84 -7.85
CA LEU A 167 -6.25 15.72 -8.64
C LEU A 167 -7.38 16.18 -9.57
N ARG A 168 -7.40 15.74 -10.83
CA ARG A 168 -8.54 15.98 -11.74
C ARG A 168 -9.72 15.06 -11.46
N VAL A 169 -9.48 14.00 -10.69
CA VAL A 169 -10.46 12.97 -10.32
C VAL A 169 -10.91 13.14 -8.87
N THR A 170 -12.13 12.72 -8.58
CA THR A 170 -12.61 12.72 -7.18
C THR A 170 -11.95 11.58 -6.42
N ASN A 171 -11.24 11.92 -5.35
CA ASN A 171 -10.55 10.93 -4.54
C ASN A 171 -11.48 10.30 -3.49
N GLN A 172 -12.13 9.18 -3.84
CA GLN A 172 -13.11 8.49 -2.97
C GLN A 172 -12.63 7.12 -2.46
N TRP A 173 -11.66 6.50 -3.13
CA TRP A 173 -11.28 5.11 -2.88
C TRP A 173 -9.92 5.04 -2.21
N ALA A 174 -9.89 4.53 -0.97
CA ALA A 174 -8.69 4.44 -0.15
C ALA A 174 -7.48 3.87 -0.88
N TYR A 175 -7.65 2.80 -1.67
CA TYR A 175 -6.56 2.20 -2.44
C TYR A 175 -5.92 3.18 -3.44
N HIS A 176 -6.72 3.83 -4.28
CA HIS A 176 -6.20 4.76 -5.30
C HIS A 176 -5.65 6.04 -4.64
N SER A 177 -6.23 6.47 -3.51
CA SER A 177 -5.68 7.57 -2.70
C SER A 177 -4.21 7.33 -2.33
N ARG A 178 -3.87 6.11 -1.88
CA ARG A 178 -2.51 5.75 -1.47
C ARG A 178 -1.56 5.79 -2.66
N LEU A 179 -2.01 5.29 -3.81
CA LEU A 179 -1.22 5.32 -5.03
C LEU A 179 -0.93 6.76 -5.50
N TYR A 180 -1.93 7.64 -5.47
CA TYR A 180 -1.72 9.05 -5.79
C TYR A 180 -0.74 9.72 -4.81
N ALA A 181 -0.89 9.48 -3.51
CA ALA A 181 -0.01 10.04 -2.50
C ALA A 181 1.44 9.54 -2.63
N ALA A 182 1.63 8.24 -2.89
CA ALA A 182 2.94 7.67 -3.18
C ALA A 182 3.55 8.28 -4.44
N ALA A 183 2.79 8.39 -5.54
CA ALA A 183 3.26 9.04 -6.77
C ALA A 183 3.69 10.50 -6.54
N HIS A 184 2.94 11.23 -5.71
CA HIS A 184 3.25 12.61 -5.35
C HIS A 184 4.55 12.72 -4.55
N PHE A 185 4.78 11.81 -3.61
CA PHE A 185 6.04 11.74 -2.88
C PHE A 185 7.21 11.40 -3.82
N VAL A 186 7.06 10.38 -4.68
CA VAL A 186 8.06 9.97 -5.69
C VAL A 186 8.42 11.12 -6.64
N ALA A 187 7.43 11.91 -7.06
CA ALA A 187 7.64 13.08 -7.92
C ALA A 187 8.50 14.18 -7.25
N SER A 188 8.73 14.10 -5.94
CA SER A 188 9.56 15.06 -5.20
C SER A 188 10.86 14.49 -4.66
N TYR A 189 11.00 13.17 -4.57
CA TYR A 189 12.13 12.52 -3.92
C TYR A 189 13.23 12.12 -4.93
N PRO A 190 14.46 12.64 -4.81
CA PRO A 190 15.55 12.29 -5.73
C PRO A 190 15.92 10.82 -5.68
N GLY A 191 16.18 10.21 -6.84
CA GLY A 191 16.62 8.82 -6.94
C GLY A 191 15.50 7.77 -6.76
N LEU A 192 14.26 8.19 -6.52
CA LEU A 192 13.09 7.32 -6.42
C LEU A 192 12.25 7.39 -7.71
N GLU A 193 11.81 6.23 -8.18
CA GLU A 193 10.97 6.03 -9.36
C GLU A 193 9.73 5.21 -9.01
N LEU A 194 8.67 5.27 -9.82
CA LEU A 194 7.46 4.47 -9.62
C LEU A 194 7.21 3.53 -10.80
N VAL A 195 7.05 2.24 -10.49
CA VAL A 195 6.59 1.22 -11.43
C VAL A 195 5.21 0.76 -10.97
N GLN A 196 4.20 0.95 -11.81
CA GLN A 196 2.85 0.48 -11.52
C GLN A 196 2.60 -0.87 -12.18
N LEU A 197 2.22 -1.87 -11.39
CA LEU A 197 1.71 -3.16 -11.84
C LEU A 197 0.21 -3.05 -12.08
N ASN A 198 -0.25 -3.46 -13.25
CA ASN A 198 -1.68 -3.44 -13.58
C ASN A 198 -2.10 -4.73 -14.29
N SER A 199 -3.08 -5.43 -13.72
CA SER A 199 -3.65 -6.63 -14.35
C SER A 199 -4.84 -6.34 -15.27
N PHE A 200 -5.64 -5.32 -14.96
CA PHE A 200 -6.86 -5.01 -15.70
C PHE A 200 -6.87 -3.54 -16.14
N GLY A 201 -6.75 -3.31 -17.44
CA GLY A 201 -6.74 -1.94 -18.00
C GLY A 201 -8.12 -1.27 -18.10
N CYS A 202 -9.17 -1.81 -17.47
CA CYS A 202 -10.54 -1.32 -17.61
C CYS A 202 -11.12 -0.81 -16.28
N GLY A 203 -12.08 0.12 -16.37
CA GLY A 203 -12.74 0.68 -15.20
C GLY A 203 -11.87 1.71 -14.50
N LEU A 204 -11.80 1.62 -13.16
CA LEU A 204 -11.12 2.62 -12.35
C LEU A 204 -9.60 2.63 -12.56
N ASP A 205 -9.02 1.49 -12.93
CA ASP A 205 -7.58 1.38 -13.19
C ASP A 205 -7.13 2.27 -14.35
N ALA A 206 -7.92 2.41 -15.42
CA ALA A 206 -7.59 3.32 -16.52
C ALA A 206 -7.53 4.80 -16.07
N ILE A 207 -8.44 5.19 -15.18
CA ILE A 207 -8.48 6.54 -14.63
C ILE A 207 -7.29 6.77 -13.70
N THR A 208 -6.97 5.77 -12.88
CA THR A 208 -5.87 5.85 -11.93
C THR A 208 -4.52 5.87 -12.61
N THR A 209 -4.28 5.05 -13.64
CA THR A 209 -3.02 5.07 -14.38
C THR A 209 -2.76 6.43 -15.01
N ASP A 210 -3.79 7.04 -15.62
CA ASP A 210 -3.64 8.37 -16.22
C ASP A 210 -3.34 9.44 -15.15
N GLN A 211 -4.04 9.40 -14.01
CA GLN A 211 -3.82 10.35 -12.93
C GLN A 211 -2.43 10.21 -12.30
N VAL A 212 -1.92 8.99 -12.15
CA VAL A 212 -0.54 8.72 -11.68
C VAL A 212 0.48 9.22 -12.70
N ALA A 213 0.26 8.96 -13.98
CA ALA A 213 1.12 9.45 -15.05
C ALA A 213 1.21 10.99 -15.04
N GLU A 214 0.09 11.68 -14.86
CA GLU A 214 0.04 13.14 -14.73
C GLU A 214 0.83 13.66 -13.51
N ILE A 215 0.69 13.02 -12.35
CA ILE A 215 1.45 13.39 -11.13
C ILE A 215 2.96 13.25 -11.36
N LEU A 216 3.39 12.21 -12.08
CA LEU A 216 4.81 11.96 -12.36
C LEU A 216 5.35 12.81 -13.52
N ALA A 217 4.50 13.23 -14.46
CA ALA A 217 4.88 14.03 -15.61
C ALA A 217 5.50 15.38 -15.24
N ASP A 218 5.10 15.96 -14.10
CA ASP A 218 5.65 17.23 -13.59
C ASP A 218 7.17 17.17 -13.32
N LYS A 219 7.74 15.97 -13.15
CA LYS A 219 9.18 15.75 -12.95
C LYS A 219 9.95 15.47 -14.25
N ALA A 220 9.26 15.40 -15.40
CA ALA A 220 9.81 14.86 -16.65
C ALA A 220 10.36 13.41 -16.52
N ASP A 221 9.88 12.66 -15.54
CA ASP A 221 10.24 11.25 -15.33
C ASP A 221 9.35 10.31 -16.17
N VAL A 222 9.89 9.11 -16.44
CA VAL A 222 9.21 8.10 -17.24
C VAL A 222 8.26 7.30 -16.36
N TYR A 223 6.96 7.53 -16.53
CA TYR A 223 5.94 6.66 -15.94
C TYR A 223 6.03 5.26 -16.56
N THR A 224 6.32 4.25 -15.73
CA THR A 224 6.42 2.86 -16.15
C THR A 224 5.23 2.06 -15.65
N LEU A 225 4.46 1.52 -16.60
CA LEU A 225 3.32 0.64 -16.33
C LEU A 225 3.64 -0.77 -16.85
N LEU A 226 3.70 -1.75 -15.96
CA LEU A 226 3.85 -3.16 -16.30
C LEU A 226 2.49 -3.84 -16.25
N LYS A 227 2.07 -4.42 -17.38
CA LYS A 227 0.86 -5.23 -17.43
C LYS A 227 1.21 -6.67 -17.07
N ILE A 228 0.56 -7.18 -16.04
CA ILE A 228 0.72 -8.57 -15.58
C ILE A 228 -0.61 -9.27 -15.82
N ASP A 229 -0.63 -10.32 -16.65
CA ASP A 229 -1.82 -11.12 -16.87
C ASP A 229 -1.44 -12.60 -16.79
N GLU A 230 -2.17 -13.36 -15.99
CA GLU A 230 -2.02 -14.82 -15.89
C GLU A 230 -2.59 -15.54 -17.12
N VAL A 231 -3.43 -14.86 -17.92
CA VAL A 231 -3.96 -15.43 -19.15
C VAL A 231 -2.83 -15.52 -20.18
N SER A 232 -2.19 -16.68 -20.20
CA SER A 232 -1.34 -17.11 -21.30
C SER A 232 -2.12 -16.96 -22.60
N ASN A 233 -1.80 -15.95 -23.40
CA ASN A 233 -2.36 -15.80 -24.73
C ASN A 233 -1.72 -16.85 -25.65
N LEU A 234 -2.18 -18.10 -25.53
CA LEU A 234 -1.79 -19.23 -26.40
C LEU A 234 -2.17 -19.01 -27.88
N GLY A 235 -2.75 -17.85 -28.24
CA GLY A 235 -3.11 -17.47 -29.60
C GLY A 235 -2.10 -16.57 -30.33
N ALA A 236 -0.98 -16.21 -29.70
CA ALA A 236 0.10 -15.46 -30.36
C ALA A 236 1.38 -16.30 -30.42
N ALA A 237 1.32 -17.40 -31.17
CA ALA A 237 2.48 -18.15 -31.67
C ALA A 237 2.26 -18.44 -33.16
#